data_AF-A0A4Q3ECU2-F1
#
_entry.id   AF-A0A4Q3ECU2-F1
#
_cell.length_a   1.000
_cell.length_b   1.000
_cell.length_c   1.000
_cell.angle_alpha   90.00
_cell.angle_beta   90.00
_cell.angle_gamma   90.00
#
_symmetry.space_group_name_H-M   'P 1'
#
loop_
_entity.id
_entity.type
_entity.pdbx_description
1 polymer ?
#
loop_
_entity_poly.entity_id
_entity_poly.type
_entity_poly.pdbx_seq_one_letter_code
_entity_poly.pdbx_strand_id
1 'polypeptide(L)'
;MRKQNIAETLPLQGLPVQKEKIGNNELKALGINDVEILVNFSRVANGLLKHNVMPKPEILANLEALIDDPMPYALKKGGKFKNLAEDVIALRKEGKFVKQERSNFKLKEEIVDFPVWGLENIEVGALAQMRTAIQLPIAVAGALMPDAHQGYGLPIGGVLATTANTIIPFAVGVDIACRMCLSIFDLPAEAIDTETDKLKNILMDNTYFGMGCTTKSYFDSSLFDSKTWGETKIIRSLKDKAYAQLGTSGTGNHFVEWGELDIAEGALTEIPAGKYLALLSHSGSRGFGGSVADYYSRIAMTKTKLPAEAKHLAWLDLDKDEGQEYWIAMNLAGEYASANHHEIHNKIARALGVNPISMIENHHNFAWKEQLADGTEVMVHRKGATPAGEGVLGIIPGSMS
;
A
#
# COMPACT_ATOMS: atom_id res chain seq x y z
N MET A 1 -55.28 -31.50 -14.15
CA MET A 1 -54.38 -32.61 -14.55
C MET A 1 -53.07 -32.03 -15.02
N ARG A 2 -52.02 -32.18 -14.20
CA ARG A 2 -50.62 -31.82 -14.49
C ARG A 2 -50.01 -32.86 -15.43
N LYS A 3 -49.19 -32.45 -16.39
CA LYS A 3 -48.12 -33.30 -16.94
C LYS A 3 -46.79 -32.59 -16.67
N GLN A 4 -46.04 -33.15 -15.73
CA GLN A 4 -44.67 -32.77 -15.40
C GLN A 4 -43.77 -33.27 -16.54
N ASN A 5 -43.04 -32.37 -17.19
CA ASN A 5 -41.85 -32.74 -17.95
C ASN A 5 -40.69 -32.79 -16.96
N ILE A 6 -40.17 -33.99 -16.76
CA ILE A 6 -39.00 -34.28 -15.95
C ILE A 6 -37.79 -33.98 -16.84
N ALA A 7 -37.08 -32.89 -16.55
CA ALA A 7 -35.77 -32.65 -17.14
C ALA A 7 -34.78 -33.58 -16.43
N GLU A 8 -34.18 -34.48 -17.19
CA GLU A 8 -33.12 -35.38 -16.74
C GLU A 8 -31.93 -34.55 -16.25
N THR A 9 -31.62 -34.66 -14.96
CA THR A 9 -30.37 -34.19 -14.38
C THR A 9 -29.22 -35.05 -14.90
N LEU A 10 -28.45 -34.50 -15.84
CA LEU A 10 -27.11 -34.99 -16.14
C LEU A 10 -26.27 -34.98 -14.84
N PRO A 11 -25.50 -36.05 -14.55
CA PRO A 11 -24.63 -36.06 -13.38
C PRO A 11 -23.58 -34.96 -13.55
N LEU A 12 -23.52 -34.05 -12.58
CA LEU A 12 -22.41 -33.13 -12.38
C LEU A 12 -21.11 -33.95 -12.35
N GLN A 13 -20.38 -33.96 -13.46
CA GLN A 13 -18.99 -34.38 -13.46
C GLN A 13 -18.27 -33.48 -12.45
N GLY A 14 -17.75 -34.10 -11.39
CA GLY A 14 -17.07 -33.39 -10.31
C GLY A 14 -16.01 -32.46 -10.86
N LEU A 15 -16.13 -31.17 -10.55
CA LEU A 15 -15.03 -30.23 -10.69
C LEU A 15 -13.79 -30.85 -10.02
N PRO A 16 -12.61 -30.83 -10.66
CA PRO A 16 -11.42 -31.36 -10.04
C PRO A 16 -11.18 -30.58 -8.75
N VAL A 17 -11.29 -31.27 -7.61
CA VAL A 17 -10.85 -30.74 -6.32
C VAL A 17 -9.39 -30.32 -6.52
N GLN A 18 -9.12 -29.02 -6.50
CA GLN A 18 -7.75 -28.53 -6.51
C GLN A 18 -7.06 -29.17 -5.32
N LYS A 19 -6.11 -30.08 -5.60
CA LYS A 19 -5.32 -30.70 -4.54
C LYS A 19 -4.58 -29.59 -3.82
N GLU A 20 -4.91 -29.44 -2.55
CA GLU A 20 -4.24 -28.50 -1.67
C GLU A 20 -2.73 -28.73 -1.74
N LYS A 21 -1.97 -27.67 -1.98
CA LYS A 21 -0.51 -27.71 -2.16
C LYS A 21 0.12 -26.63 -1.29
N ILE A 22 1.31 -26.93 -0.76
CA ILE A 22 2.18 -25.93 -0.14
C ILE A 22 3.09 -25.38 -1.24
N GLY A 23 2.89 -24.10 -1.57
CA GLY A 23 3.60 -23.39 -2.62
C GLY A 23 4.97 -22.87 -2.17
N ASN A 24 5.84 -22.62 -3.14
CA ASN A 24 7.18 -22.08 -2.89
C ASN A 24 7.15 -20.71 -2.19
N ASN A 25 6.12 -19.89 -2.44
CA ASN A 25 5.97 -18.59 -1.76
C ASN A 25 5.68 -18.75 -0.27
N GLU A 26 4.92 -19.78 0.11
CA GLU A 26 4.61 -20.07 1.52
C GLU A 26 5.87 -20.55 2.26
N LEU A 27 6.70 -21.37 1.60
CA LEU A 27 7.98 -21.82 2.15
C LEU A 27 9.01 -20.69 2.25
N LYS A 28 9.08 -19.82 1.24
CA LYS A 28 9.94 -18.61 1.30
C LYS A 28 9.53 -17.67 2.43
N ALA A 29 8.24 -17.54 2.71
CA ALA A 29 7.75 -16.79 3.86
C ALA A 29 8.19 -17.38 5.21
N LEU A 30 8.59 -18.65 5.25
CA LEU A 30 9.23 -19.26 6.42
C LEU A 30 10.72 -18.89 6.58
N GLY A 31 11.28 -18.10 5.65
CA GLY A 31 12.69 -17.70 5.64
C GLY A 31 13.60 -18.62 4.81
N ILE A 32 13.03 -19.54 4.01
CA ILE A 32 13.78 -20.48 3.17
C ILE A 32 14.04 -19.85 1.81
N ASN A 33 15.22 -19.27 1.61
CA ASN A 33 15.55 -18.54 0.37
C ASN A 33 16.51 -19.28 -0.56
N ASP A 34 17.21 -20.30 -0.07
CA ASP A 34 18.08 -21.15 -0.88
C ASP A 34 17.26 -22.15 -1.71
N VAL A 35 17.60 -22.30 -3.00
CA VAL A 35 16.84 -23.10 -3.96
C VAL A 35 16.93 -24.60 -3.67
N GLU A 36 18.10 -25.10 -3.26
CA GLU A 36 18.29 -26.52 -2.95
C GLU A 36 17.54 -26.90 -1.68
N ILE A 37 17.56 -26.01 -0.68
CA ILE A 37 16.81 -26.19 0.58
C ILE A 37 15.31 -26.14 0.32
N LEU A 38 14.84 -25.18 -0.49
CA LEU A 38 13.43 -25.02 -0.83
C LEU A 38 12.86 -26.28 -1.48
N VAL A 39 13.63 -26.96 -2.34
CA VAL A 39 13.21 -28.23 -2.98
C VAL A 39 12.99 -29.31 -1.93
N ASN A 40 13.90 -29.43 -0.95
CA ASN A 40 13.78 -30.42 0.13
C ASN A 40 12.57 -30.14 1.03
N PHE A 41 12.39 -28.89 1.45
CA PHE A 41 11.22 -28.47 2.23
C PHE A 41 9.92 -28.72 1.47
N SER A 42 9.87 -28.35 0.18
CA SER A 42 8.70 -28.55 -0.67
C SER A 42 8.34 -30.02 -0.84
N ARG A 43 9.35 -30.88 -1.03
CA ARG A 43 9.18 -32.33 -1.15
C ARG A 43 8.58 -32.94 0.11
N VAL A 44 9.14 -32.62 1.29
CA VAL A 44 8.65 -33.15 2.57
C VAL A 44 7.25 -32.63 2.87
N ALA A 45 7.03 -31.32 2.76
CA ALA A 45 5.76 -30.66 3.06
C ALA A 45 4.62 -31.21 2.19
N ASN A 46 4.81 -31.25 0.87
CA ASN A 46 3.80 -31.75 -0.05
C ASN A 46 3.65 -33.27 0.01
N GLY A 47 4.69 -34.01 0.43
CA GLY A 47 4.59 -35.44 0.74
C GLY A 47 3.65 -35.71 1.92
N LEU A 48 3.84 -34.98 3.03
CA LEU A 48 2.99 -35.09 4.22
C LEU A 48 1.53 -34.73 3.90
N LEU A 49 1.32 -33.67 3.12
CA LEU A 49 -0.01 -33.24 2.69
C LEU A 49 -0.67 -34.26 1.77
N LYS A 50 0.05 -34.74 0.74
CA LYS A 50 -0.45 -35.74 -0.22
C LYS A 50 -0.88 -37.05 0.45
N HIS A 51 -0.18 -37.45 1.51
CA HIS A 51 -0.46 -38.68 2.25
C HIS A 51 -1.40 -38.47 3.45
N ASN A 52 -2.05 -37.29 3.56
CA ASN A 52 -2.96 -36.93 4.66
C ASN A 52 -2.34 -37.18 6.06
N VAL A 53 -1.03 -36.98 6.17
CA VAL A 53 -0.28 -37.27 7.39
C VAL A 53 -0.50 -36.18 8.45
N MET A 54 -0.82 -34.97 8.01
CA MET A 54 -1.18 -33.79 8.80
C MET A 54 -1.78 -32.71 7.87
N PRO A 55 -2.68 -31.84 8.38
CA PRO A 55 -3.25 -30.75 7.61
C PRO A 55 -2.22 -29.65 7.32
N LYS A 56 -2.46 -28.87 6.25
CA LYS A 56 -1.54 -27.83 5.76
C LYS A 56 -1.09 -26.82 6.83
N PRO A 57 -1.96 -26.25 7.69
CA PRO A 57 -1.53 -25.31 8.73
C PRO A 57 -0.55 -25.94 9.74
N GLU A 58 -0.78 -27.20 10.10
CA GLU A 58 0.07 -27.93 11.05
C GLU A 58 1.44 -28.26 10.44
N ILE A 59 1.49 -28.57 9.13
CA ILE A 59 2.75 -28.73 8.40
C ILE A 59 3.54 -27.43 8.44
N LEU A 60 2.92 -26.30 8.07
CA LEU A 60 3.59 -25.00 8.04
C LEU A 60 4.12 -24.58 9.43
N ALA A 61 3.33 -24.81 10.49
CA ALA A 61 3.75 -24.54 11.86
C ALA A 61 4.94 -25.41 12.29
N ASN A 62 4.96 -26.69 11.93
CA ASN A 62 6.10 -27.57 12.23
C ASN A 62 7.36 -27.20 11.43
N LEU A 63 7.21 -26.79 10.17
CA LEU A 63 8.33 -26.31 9.37
C LEU A 63 8.90 -25.01 9.96
N GLU A 64 8.05 -24.10 10.38
CA GLU A 64 8.43 -22.87 11.08
C GLU A 64 9.20 -23.17 12.37
N ALA A 65 8.65 -24.02 13.23
CA ALA A 65 9.29 -24.42 14.48
C ALA A 65 10.61 -25.18 14.26
N LEU A 66 10.71 -26.02 13.23
CA LEU A 66 11.94 -26.71 12.86
C LEU A 66 13.01 -25.74 12.38
N ILE A 67 12.62 -24.73 11.60
CA ILE A 67 13.55 -23.67 11.18
C ILE A 67 14.01 -22.90 12.41
N ASP A 68 13.15 -22.65 13.39
CA ASP A 68 13.55 -21.95 14.62
C ASP A 68 14.50 -22.79 15.47
N ASP A 69 14.13 -24.02 15.80
CA ASP A 69 14.92 -24.97 16.57
C ASP A 69 14.88 -26.38 15.94
N PRO A 70 15.89 -26.76 15.15
CA PRO A 70 15.91 -28.05 14.47
C PRO A 70 16.27 -29.21 15.42
N MET A 71 16.90 -28.94 16.58
CA MET A 71 17.43 -30.01 17.45
C MET A 71 16.37 -30.99 17.97
N PRO A 72 15.20 -30.53 18.46
CA PRO A 72 14.11 -31.44 18.87
C PRO A 72 13.61 -32.35 17.75
N TYR A 73 13.60 -31.86 16.52
CA TYR A 73 13.15 -32.61 15.34
C TYR A 73 14.19 -33.63 14.88
N ALA A 74 15.48 -33.28 14.94
CA ALA A 74 16.58 -34.18 14.59
C ALA A 74 16.72 -35.35 15.59
N LEU A 75 16.49 -35.10 16.88
CA LEU A 75 16.61 -36.11 17.95
C LEU A 75 15.42 -37.09 18.02
N LYS A 76 14.28 -36.75 17.40
CA LYS A 76 13.08 -37.59 17.42
C LYS A 76 13.23 -38.82 16.50
N LYS A 77 13.38 -40.01 17.09
CA LYS A 77 13.42 -41.28 16.35
C LYS A 77 12.14 -41.47 15.51
N GLY A 78 12.31 -41.74 14.21
CA GLY A 78 11.20 -41.88 13.27
C GLY A 78 10.41 -40.59 13.01
N GLY A 79 10.95 -39.43 13.38
CA GLY A 79 10.31 -38.14 13.18
C GLY A 79 10.10 -37.81 11.71
N LYS A 80 8.88 -37.39 11.35
CA LYS A 80 8.47 -37.02 9.98
C LYS A 80 9.31 -35.89 9.36
N PHE A 81 9.89 -35.03 10.19
CA PHE A 81 10.74 -33.89 9.77
C PHE A 81 12.22 -34.09 10.09
N LYS A 82 12.63 -35.28 10.56
CA LYS A 82 13.97 -35.53 11.08
C LYS A 82 15.07 -35.19 10.05
N ASN A 83 14.96 -35.73 8.83
CA ASN A 83 15.97 -35.50 7.79
C ASN A 83 16.08 -34.01 7.44
N LEU A 84 14.94 -33.30 7.43
CA LEU A 84 14.91 -31.87 7.16
C LEU A 84 15.62 -31.07 8.26
N ALA A 85 15.47 -31.49 9.51
CA ALA A 85 16.15 -30.88 10.64
C ALA A 85 17.67 -31.14 10.61
N GLU A 86 18.09 -32.35 10.25
CA GLU A 86 19.50 -32.70 10.06
C GLU A 86 20.14 -31.87 8.93
N ASP A 87 19.45 -31.71 7.80
CA ASP A 87 19.87 -30.85 6.69
C ASP A 87 20.03 -29.39 7.14
N VAL A 88 19.05 -28.84 7.86
CA VAL A 88 19.12 -27.48 8.40
C VAL A 88 20.30 -27.30 9.35
N ILE A 89 20.57 -28.28 10.21
CA ILE A 89 21.73 -28.26 11.13
C ILE A 89 23.05 -28.27 10.34
N ALA A 90 23.17 -29.12 9.32
CA ALA A 90 24.37 -29.19 8.49
C ALA A 90 24.62 -27.88 7.76
N LEU A 91 23.59 -27.31 7.14
CA LEU A 91 23.68 -26.06 6.39
C LEU A 91 23.97 -24.85 7.28
N ARG A 92 23.48 -24.86 8.54
CA ARG A 92 23.87 -23.87 9.56
C ARG A 92 25.35 -23.94 9.91
N LYS A 93 25.91 -25.15 10.05
CA LYS A 93 27.35 -25.33 10.32
C LYS A 93 28.22 -24.82 9.16
N GLU A 94 27.72 -24.90 7.93
CA GLU A 94 28.39 -24.38 6.73
C GLU A 94 28.14 -22.88 6.48
N GLY A 95 27.34 -22.20 7.32
CA GLY A 95 26.96 -20.80 7.12
C GLY A 95 26.00 -20.56 5.94
N LYS A 96 25.47 -21.62 5.31
CA LYS A 96 24.60 -21.57 4.13
C LYS A 96 23.11 -21.48 4.46
N PHE A 97 22.75 -21.63 5.73
CA PHE A 97 21.40 -21.40 6.23
C PHE A 97 21.42 -20.43 7.41
N VAL A 98 21.63 -19.15 7.11
CA VAL A 98 21.55 -18.08 8.10
C VAL A 98 20.07 -17.81 8.37
N LYS A 99 19.63 -18.04 9.60
CA LYS A 99 18.29 -17.65 10.06
C LYS A 99 18.15 -16.14 9.79
N GLN A 100 17.18 -15.72 8.98
CA GLN A 100 16.76 -14.33 9.02
C GLN A 100 16.23 -14.08 10.44
N GLU A 101 16.90 -13.23 11.20
CA GLU A 101 16.46 -12.89 12.55
C GLU A 101 15.03 -12.34 12.47
N ARG A 102 14.10 -13.11 13.03
CA ARG A 102 12.73 -12.64 13.26
C ARG A 102 12.71 -12.00 14.62
N SER A 103 12.35 -10.74 14.64
CA SER A 103 12.21 -10.02 15.90
C SER A 103 10.78 -10.20 16.39
N ASN A 104 10.64 -10.89 17.53
CA ASN A 104 9.37 -11.05 18.21
C ASN A 104 9.18 -9.85 19.14
N PHE A 105 8.19 -9.03 18.86
CA PHE A 105 7.90 -7.84 19.66
C PHE A 105 6.59 -8.00 20.42
N LYS A 106 6.57 -7.48 21.64
CA LYS A 106 5.36 -7.30 22.43
C LYS A 106 4.87 -5.86 22.28
N LEU A 107 3.57 -5.68 22.44
CA LEU A 107 2.95 -4.37 22.56
C LEU A 107 3.27 -3.76 23.93
N LYS A 108 3.42 -2.43 23.98
CA LYS A 108 3.56 -1.66 25.22
C LYS A 108 2.27 -1.78 26.03
N GLU A 109 2.40 -2.02 27.33
CA GLU A 109 1.26 -2.04 28.26
C GLU A 109 0.76 -0.62 28.55
N GLU A 110 1.70 0.32 28.74
CA GLU A 110 1.41 1.74 28.90
C GLU A 110 1.37 2.43 27.53
N ILE A 111 0.29 3.18 27.29
CA ILE A 111 0.11 3.97 26.07
C ILE A 111 0.33 5.46 26.35
N VAL A 112 0.92 6.15 25.40
CA VAL A 112 0.96 7.61 25.38
C VAL A 112 -0.41 8.09 24.90
N ASP A 113 -0.99 9.07 25.58
CA ASP A 113 -2.20 9.73 25.10
C ASP A 113 -1.93 10.40 23.74
N PHE A 114 -2.92 10.37 22.86
CA PHE A 114 -2.83 11.00 21.55
C PHE A 114 -4.09 11.84 21.28
N PRO A 115 -3.94 12.99 20.62
CA PRO A 115 -5.08 13.82 20.26
C PRO A 115 -5.99 13.12 19.25
N VAL A 116 -7.29 13.25 19.51
CA VAL A 116 -8.38 12.78 18.64
C VAL A 116 -9.30 13.96 18.37
N TRP A 117 -9.49 14.29 17.10
CA TRP A 117 -10.40 15.35 16.68
C TRP A 117 -11.71 14.74 16.19
N GLY A 118 -12.85 15.33 16.54
CA GLY A 118 -14.17 14.87 16.09
C GLY A 118 -14.53 13.45 16.54
N LEU A 119 -14.16 13.07 17.77
CA LEU A 119 -14.36 11.73 18.34
C LEU A 119 -15.78 11.18 18.15
N GLU A 120 -16.78 12.04 18.18
CA GLU A 120 -18.20 11.71 17.97
C GLU A 120 -18.53 11.17 16.57
N ASN A 121 -17.66 11.41 15.59
CA ASN A 121 -17.81 10.97 14.20
C ASN A 121 -16.92 9.75 13.87
N ILE A 122 -16.09 9.28 14.81
CA ILE A 122 -15.10 8.23 14.57
C ILE A 122 -15.64 6.87 15.00
N GLU A 123 -15.52 5.89 14.09
CA GLU A 123 -15.90 4.51 14.37
C GLU A 123 -15.01 3.88 15.46
N VAL A 124 -15.63 3.08 16.33
CA VAL A 124 -14.91 2.36 17.41
C VAL A 124 -13.76 1.50 16.87
N GLY A 125 -13.93 0.91 15.68
CA GLY A 125 -12.90 0.12 15.01
C GLY A 125 -11.66 0.94 14.66
N ALA A 126 -11.83 2.15 14.15
CA ALA A 126 -10.72 3.05 13.81
C ALA A 126 -9.95 3.48 15.05
N LEU A 127 -10.68 3.83 16.13
CA LEU A 127 -10.06 4.16 17.42
C LEU A 127 -9.27 2.99 18.01
N ALA A 128 -9.81 1.77 17.91
CA ALA A 128 -9.11 0.56 18.34
C ALA A 128 -7.83 0.31 17.53
N GLN A 129 -7.87 0.51 16.21
CA GLN A 129 -6.68 0.41 15.36
C GLN A 129 -5.61 1.43 15.74
N MET A 130 -6.00 2.68 16.01
CA MET A 130 -5.06 3.71 16.44
C MET A 130 -4.44 3.41 17.81
N ARG A 131 -5.23 2.90 18.76
CA ARG A 131 -4.73 2.45 20.06
C ARG A 131 -3.70 1.34 19.92
N THR A 132 -3.98 0.33 19.10
CA THR A 132 -3.00 -0.74 18.80
C THR A 132 -1.73 -0.19 18.15
N ALA A 133 -1.84 0.81 17.27
CA ALA A 133 -0.70 1.45 16.62
C ALA A 133 0.21 2.17 17.63
N ILE A 134 -0.36 2.87 18.61
CA ILE A 134 0.41 3.56 19.65
C ILE A 134 1.08 2.60 20.65
N GLN A 135 0.56 1.38 20.76
CA GLN A 135 1.19 0.33 21.57
C GLN A 135 2.43 -0.29 20.93
N LEU A 136 2.80 0.06 19.70
CA LEU A 136 4.02 -0.48 19.11
C LEU A 136 5.26 -0.05 19.90
N PRO A 137 6.28 -0.93 20.06
CA PRO A 137 7.53 -0.56 20.74
C PRO A 137 8.21 0.65 20.10
N ILE A 138 8.06 0.80 18.78
CA ILE A 138 8.64 1.88 17.98
C ILE A 138 7.77 3.15 17.93
N ALA A 139 6.53 3.12 18.45
CA ALA A 139 5.66 4.30 18.41
C ALA A 139 6.16 5.38 19.38
N VAL A 140 6.18 6.62 18.89
CA VAL A 140 6.62 7.81 19.62
C VAL A 140 5.45 8.75 19.89
N ALA A 141 4.63 9.02 18.88
CA ALA A 141 3.45 9.87 19.00
C ALA A 141 2.37 9.46 17.97
N GLY A 142 1.15 9.94 18.17
CA GLY A 142 0.06 9.71 17.23
C GLY A 142 -0.94 10.85 17.20
N ALA A 143 -1.83 10.79 16.21
CA ALA A 143 -2.95 11.68 16.05
C ALA A 143 -4.04 10.98 15.24
N LEU A 144 -5.31 11.30 15.50
CA LEU A 144 -6.45 10.73 14.76
C LEU A 144 -7.39 11.83 14.28
N MET A 145 -7.54 11.94 12.96
CA MET A 145 -8.33 12.95 12.26
C MET A 145 -9.84 12.67 12.36
N PRO A 146 -10.70 13.69 12.17
CA PRO A 146 -12.16 13.56 12.36
C PRO A 146 -12.87 12.69 11.31
N ASP A 147 -12.22 12.42 10.18
CA ASP A 147 -12.70 11.54 9.10
C ASP A 147 -12.24 10.08 9.29
N ALA A 148 -11.69 9.74 10.45
CA ALA A 148 -11.08 8.45 10.67
C ALA A 148 -12.06 7.29 10.62
N HIS A 149 -11.71 6.27 9.84
CA HIS A 149 -12.47 5.04 9.67
C HIS A 149 -11.56 3.84 9.49
N GLN A 150 -12.13 2.63 9.63
CA GLN A 150 -11.35 1.41 9.69
C GLN A 150 -10.59 1.14 8.39
N GLY A 151 -9.30 0.81 8.52
CA GLY A 151 -8.42 0.47 7.39
C GLY A 151 -7.61 -0.82 7.62
N TYR A 152 -6.50 -0.97 6.90
CA TYR A 152 -5.50 -2.02 7.14
C TYR A 152 -4.27 -1.46 7.87
N GLY A 153 -3.90 -2.01 9.03
CA GLY A 153 -2.80 -1.48 9.83
C GLY A 153 -3.23 -0.20 10.53
N LEU A 154 -2.69 0.95 10.11
CA LEU A 154 -3.15 2.26 10.58
C LEU A 154 -4.57 2.55 10.04
N PRO A 155 -5.49 3.12 10.83
CA PRO A 155 -6.78 3.58 10.31
C PRO A 155 -6.55 4.68 9.27
N ILE A 156 -7.54 4.85 8.38
CA ILE A 156 -7.58 6.03 7.52
C ILE A 156 -7.91 7.22 8.42
N GLY A 157 -7.33 8.39 8.17
CA GLY A 157 -7.30 9.54 9.10
C GLY A 157 -6.26 9.38 10.22
N GLY A 158 -5.44 8.32 10.21
CA GLY A 158 -4.42 8.07 11.22
C GLY A 158 -3.08 8.75 10.89
N VAL A 159 -2.43 9.29 11.92
CA VAL A 159 -1.05 9.75 11.88
C VAL A 159 -0.26 9.05 12.97
N LEU A 160 0.84 8.40 12.61
CA LEU A 160 1.71 7.68 13.55
C LEU A 160 3.18 8.08 13.36
N ALA A 161 3.76 8.69 14.38
CA ALA A 161 5.19 8.92 14.46
C ALA A 161 5.89 7.74 15.13
N THR A 162 6.91 7.20 14.50
CA THR A 162 7.74 6.11 15.04
C THR A 162 9.20 6.57 15.17
N THR A 163 10.04 5.77 15.82
CA THR A 163 11.48 6.04 15.91
C THR A 163 12.07 6.26 14.51
N ALA A 164 12.99 7.22 14.39
CA ALA A 164 13.75 7.43 13.17
C ALA A 164 14.28 6.09 12.64
N ASN A 165 14.14 5.86 11.33
CA ASN A 165 14.49 4.61 10.62
C ASN A 165 13.52 3.43 10.73
N THR A 166 12.31 3.59 11.26
CA THR A 166 11.29 2.53 11.20
C THR A 166 10.17 2.91 10.25
N ILE A 167 9.85 2.05 9.27
CA ILE A 167 8.81 2.33 8.29
C ILE A 167 7.79 1.19 8.20
N ILE A 168 6.50 1.50 8.32
CA ILE A 168 5.40 0.55 8.29
C ILE A 168 4.67 0.67 6.94
N PRO A 169 4.86 -0.27 6.00
CA PRO A 169 4.29 -0.14 4.66
C PRO A 169 2.76 -0.01 4.63
N PHE A 170 2.02 -0.71 5.51
CA PHE A 170 0.57 -0.57 5.59
C PHE A 170 0.09 0.73 6.28
N ALA A 171 0.95 1.39 7.05
CA ALA A 171 0.68 2.71 7.62
C ALA A 171 0.91 3.83 6.60
N VAL A 172 1.70 3.59 5.55
CA VAL A 172 1.73 4.44 4.34
C VAL A 172 0.44 4.26 3.54
N GLY A 173 -0.02 3.02 3.40
CA GLY A 173 -1.23 2.67 2.66
C GLY A 173 -0.95 1.86 1.39
N VAL A 174 -2.00 1.21 0.88
CA VAL A 174 -1.89 0.38 -0.34
C VAL A 174 -1.81 1.21 -1.61
N ASP A 175 -2.44 2.38 -1.63
CA ASP A 175 -2.25 3.37 -2.69
C ASP A 175 -1.24 4.42 -2.20
N ILE A 176 0.05 4.08 -2.37
CA ILE A 176 1.17 4.92 -1.93
C ILE A 176 1.07 6.28 -2.63
N ALA A 177 1.21 7.35 -1.86
CA ALA A 177 1.15 8.73 -2.33
C ALA A 177 -0.13 9.06 -3.11
N CYS A 178 -1.25 8.42 -2.75
CA CYS A 178 -2.58 8.89 -3.12
C CYS A 178 -2.68 10.39 -2.77
N ARG A 179 -3.16 11.19 -3.71
CA ARG A 179 -3.06 12.65 -3.69
C ARG A 179 -4.23 13.32 -4.37
N MET A 180 -4.42 14.56 -3.97
CA MET A 180 -5.26 15.51 -4.67
C MET A 180 -4.38 16.37 -5.59
N CYS A 181 -4.90 16.73 -6.75
CA CYS A 181 -4.32 17.74 -7.62
C CYS A 181 -5.40 18.67 -8.15
N LEU A 182 -5.22 19.98 -7.95
CA LEU A 182 -6.13 21.03 -8.38
C LEU A 182 -5.43 21.90 -9.42
N SER A 183 -5.97 21.94 -10.63
CA SER A 183 -5.59 22.93 -11.64
C SER A 183 -6.56 24.09 -11.66
N ILE A 184 -6.04 25.31 -11.64
CA ILE A 184 -6.80 26.56 -11.74
C ILE A 184 -6.62 27.10 -13.15
N PHE A 185 -7.71 27.40 -13.84
CA PHE A 185 -7.69 27.98 -15.18
C PHE A 185 -8.11 29.45 -15.13
N ASP A 186 -7.50 30.30 -15.96
CA ASP A 186 -7.94 31.68 -16.16
C ASP A 186 -9.20 31.73 -17.03
N LEU A 187 -10.27 31.15 -16.50
CA LEU A 187 -11.59 31.04 -17.10
C LEU A 187 -12.65 31.27 -16.02
N PRO A 188 -13.79 31.89 -16.39
CA PRO A 188 -14.89 32.13 -15.46
C PRO A 188 -15.44 30.81 -14.91
N ALA A 189 -15.77 30.79 -13.62
CA ALA A 189 -16.37 29.63 -12.96
C ALA A 189 -17.70 29.22 -13.62
N GLU A 190 -18.44 30.18 -14.15
CA GLU A 190 -19.70 30.00 -14.88
C GLU A 190 -19.55 29.13 -16.15
N ALA A 191 -18.32 28.86 -16.61
CA ALA A 191 -18.04 27.88 -17.65
C ALA A 191 -18.59 26.49 -17.29
N ILE A 192 -18.71 26.15 -16.00
CA ILE A 192 -19.26 24.86 -15.56
C ILE A 192 -20.72 24.66 -16.02
N ASP A 193 -21.51 25.73 -16.00
CA ASP A 193 -22.93 25.74 -16.38
C ASP A 193 -23.12 26.05 -17.87
N THR A 194 -22.28 26.95 -18.41
CA THR A 194 -22.43 27.44 -19.79
C THR A 194 -21.80 26.53 -20.83
N GLU A 195 -20.81 25.72 -20.45
CA GLU A 195 -20.05 24.81 -21.32
C GLU A 195 -20.14 23.35 -20.83
N THR A 196 -21.19 22.99 -20.09
CA THR A 196 -21.33 21.68 -19.41
C THR A 196 -21.05 20.48 -20.33
N ASP A 197 -21.67 20.44 -21.52
CA ASP A 197 -21.50 19.31 -22.44
C ASP A 197 -20.05 19.19 -22.95
N LYS A 198 -19.40 20.32 -23.23
CA LYS A 198 -18.00 20.36 -23.66
C LYS A 198 -17.10 19.85 -22.54
N LEU A 199 -17.26 20.37 -21.33
CA LEU A 199 -16.44 20.00 -20.17
C LEU A 199 -16.62 18.53 -19.79
N LYS A 200 -17.85 18.02 -19.85
CA LYS A 200 -18.17 16.61 -19.64
C LYS A 200 -17.51 15.71 -20.69
N ASN A 201 -17.60 16.07 -21.97
CA ASN A 201 -16.96 15.30 -23.04
C ASN A 201 -15.44 15.28 -22.87
N ILE A 202 -14.83 16.41 -22.50
CA ILE A 202 -13.39 16.49 -22.20
C ILE A 202 -13.00 15.50 -21.08
N LEU A 203 -13.77 15.44 -19.98
CA LEU A 203 -13.51 14.46 -18.92
C LEU A 203 -13.62 13.03 -19.45
N MET A 204 -14.71 12.69 -20.12
CA MET A 204 -14.99 11.33 -20.61
C MET A 204 -13.93 10.83 -21.59
N ASP A 205 -13.42 11.71 -22.45
CA ASP A 205 -12.44 11.36 -23.48
C ASP A 205 -11.00 11.25 -22.95
N ASN A 206 -10.68 11.95 -21.86
CA ASN A 206 -9.31 12.12 -21.36
C ASN A 206 -9.05 11.49 -19.99
N THR A 207 -10.06 10.92 -19.35
CA THR A 207 -9.92 10.21 -18.06
C THR A 207 -10.20 8.73 -18.23
N TYR A 208 -9.46 7.91 -17.47
CA TYR A 208 -9.48 6.46 -17.65
C TYR A 208 -9.64 5.77 -16.30
N PHE A 209 -10.84 5.23 -16.08
CA PHE A 209 -11.20 4.52 -14.85
C PHE A 209 -11.18 3.00 -15.07
N GLY A 210 -11.09 2.24 -13.98
CA GLY A 210 -11.11 0.78 -13.99
C GLY A 210 -9.79 0.14 -13.56
N MET A 211 -9.90 -1.09 -13.04
CA MET A 211 -8.75 -1.86 -12.58
C MET A 211 -7.92 -2.31 -13.79
N GLY A 212 -6.62 -2.04 -13.76
CA GLY A 212 -5.73 -2.39 -14.87
C GLY A 212 -5.92 -1.53 -16.13
N CYS A 213 -6.69 -0.45 -16.05
CA CYS A 213 -6.88 0.46 -17.17
C CYS A 213 -5.54 1.09 -17.61
N THR A 214 -5.43 1.38 -18.89
CA THR A 214 -4.24 1.91 -19.56
C THR A 214 -4.65 2.97 -20.56
N THR A 215 -3.73 3.86 -20.92
CA THR A 215 -3.93 4.86 -21.97
C THR A 215 -2.97 4.65 -23.14
N LYS A 216 -3.22 5.31 -24.27
CA LYS A 216 -2.37 5.23 -25.48
C LYS A 216 -1.61 6.52 -25.76
N SER A 217 -1.93 7.60 -25.05
CA SER A 217 -1.32 8.92 -25.21
C SER A 217 -0.58 9.29 -23.94
N TYR A 218 0.67 9.74 -24.10
CA TYR A 218 1.55 10.18 -23.03
C TYR A 218 2.21 11.50 -23.46
N PHE A 219 2.04 12.56 -22.69
CA PHE A 219 2.61 13.88 -22.97
C PHE A 219 3.89 14.13 -22.21
N ASP A 220 3.99 13.65 -20.97
CA ASP A 220 5.23 13.64 -20.20
C ASP A 220 5.51 12.25 -19.63
N SER A 221 6.57 11.62 -20.12
CA SER A 221 7.07 10.34 -19.63
C SER A 221 8.49 10.44 -19.06
N SER A 222 8.97 11.66 -18.80
CA SER A 222 10.35 11.92 -18.32
C SER A 222 10.71 11.18 -17.03
N LEU A 223 9.71 10.92 -16.16
CA LEU A 223 9.89 10.07 -14.98
C LEU A 223 10.48 8.69 -15.30
N PHE A 224 10.21 8.15 -16.49
CA PHE A 224 10.69 6.83 -16.90
C PHE A 224 12.14 6.83 -17.39
N ASP A 225 12.75 7.99 -17.59
CA ASP A 225 14.18 8.12 -17.88
C ASP A 225 15.03 8.03 -16.60
N SER A 226 14.39 8.14 -15.43
CA SER A 226 15.06 8.02 -14.13
C SER A 226 15.76 6.68 -13.97
N LYS A 227 17.00 6.72 -13.48
CA LYS A 227 17.78 5.53 -13.12
C LYS A 227 17.18 4.79 -11.93
N THR A 228 16.34 5.45 -11.12
CA THR A 228 15.70 4.86 -9.94
C THR A 228 14.92 3.59 -10.27
N TRP A 229 14.30 3.50 -11.45
CA TRP A 229 13.63 2.27 -11.90
C TRP A 229 14.55 1.04 -11.96
N GLY A 230 15.86 1.23 -12.01
CA GLY A 230 16.88 0.17 -12.02
C GLY A 230 17.34 -0.28 -10.64
N GLU A 231 17.10 0.48 -9.57
CA GLU A 231 17.75 0.29 -8.26
C GLU A 231 17.36 -1.04 -7.59
N THR A 232 16.10 -1.46 -7.71
CA THR A 232 15.63 -2.73 -7.14
C THR A 232 14.95 -3.60 -8.18
N LYS A 233 14.98 -4.92 -7.96
CA LYS A 233 14.34 -5.88 -8.89
C LYS A 233 12.83 -5.65 -8.98
N ILE A 234 12.19 -5.29 -7.86
CA ILE A 234 10.72 -5.13 -7.80
C ILE A 234 10.28 -3.92 -8.63
N ILE A 235 10.83 -2.72 -8.43
CA ILE A 235 10.41 -1.52 -9.18
C ILE A 235 10.79 -1.65 -10.66
N ARG A 236 11.93 -2.27 -10.98
CA ARG A 236 12.32 -2.57 -12.36
C ARG A 236 11.30 -3.44 -13.07
N SER A 237 10.82 -4.49 -12.40
CA SER A 237 9.80 -5.39 -12.96
C SER A 237 8.42 -4.73 -13.11
N LEU A 238 8.17 -3.63 -12.39
CA LEU A 238 6.91 -2.90 -12.43
C LEU A 238 6.93 -1.69 -13.39
N LYS A 239 8.08 -1.35 -13.97
CA LYS A 239 8.24 -0.17 -14.84
C LYS A 239 7.26 -0.14 -16.01
N ASP A 240 7.13 -1.24 -16.76
CA ASP A 240 6.24 -1.30 -17.92
C ASP A 240 4.77 -1.20 -17.52
N LYS A 241 4.41 -1.79 -16.37
CA LYS A 241 3.08 -1.65 -15.79
C LYS A 241 2.79 -0.20 -15.40
N ALA A 242 3.74 0.45 -14.72
CA ALA A 242 3.62 1.86 -14.35
C ALA A 242 3.47 2.76 -15.58
N TYR A 243 4.29 2.52 -16.61
CA TYR A 243 4.23 3.26 -17.88
C TYR A 243 2.85 3.13 -18.53
N ALA A 244 2.34 1.91 -18.68
CA ALA A 244 1.04 1.65 -19.29
C ALA A 244 -0.14 2.32 -18.54
N GLN A 245 0.01 2.54 -17.24
CA GLN A 245 -1.02 3.13 -16.36
C GLN A 245 -0.86 4.64 -16.14
N LEU A 246 0.20 5.26 -16.67
CA LEU A 246 0.46 6.69 -16.49
C LEU A 246 -0.69 7.52 -17.11
N GLY A 247 -1.18 8.50 -16.37
CA GLY A 247 -2.30 9.35 -16.78
C GLY A 247 -3.66 8.65 -16.71
N THR A 248 -3.83 7.66 -15.81
CA THR A 248 -5.12 6.99 -15.56
C THR A 248 -5.67 7.36 -14.18
N SER A 249 -6.99 7.49 -14.07
CA SER A 249 -7.66 7.96 -12.86
C SER A 249 -7.82 6.85 -11.84
N GLY A 250 -8.28 5.68 -12.27
CA GLY A 250 -8.33 4.49 -11.44
C GLY A 250 -9.67 3.98 -10.96
N THR A 251 -9.74 3.54 -9.70
CA THR A 251 -10.90 2.86 -9.12
C THR A 251 -11.05 3.23 -7.65
N GLY A 252 -12.16 2.84 -7.03
CA GLY A 252 -12.40 3.11 -5.61
C GLY A 252 -12.95 4.52 -5.44
N ASN A 253 -12.35 5.30 -4.57
CA ASN A 253 -12.71 6.70 -4.32
C ASN A 253 -12.02 7.69 -5.27
N HIS A 254 -11.38 7.23 -6.34
CA HIS A 254 -10.67 8.08 -7.29
C HIS A 254 -11.66 8.78 -8.21
N PHE A 255 -11.43 10.07 -8.48
CA PHE A 255 -12.27 10.89 -9.34
C PHE A 255 -11.47 11.97 -10.09
N VAL A 256 -12.11 12.55 -11.10
CA VAL A 256 -11.64 13.76 -11.79
C VAL A 256 -12.89 14.58 -12.10
N GLU A 257 -12.94 15.82 -11.62
CA GLU A 257 -14.14 16.66 -11.70
C GLU A 257 -13.80 18.11 -11.99
N TRP A 258 -14.72 18.79 -12.67
CA TRP A 258 -14.72 20.24 -12.77
C TRP A 258 -15.43 20.83 -11.55
N GLY A 259 -14.97 21.99 -11.10
CA GLY A 259 -15.59 22.73 -10.02
C GLY A 259 -15.41 24.23 -10.17
N GLU A 260 -16.23 24.97 -9.43
CA GLU A 260 -16.03 26.39 -9.20
C GLU A 260 -15.04 26.58 -8.04
N LEU A 261 -14.03 27.41 -8.24
CA LEU A 261 -13.10 27.80 -7.19
C LEU A 261 -13.29 29.28 -6.85
N ASP A 262 -13.65 29.58 -5.60
CA ASP A 262 -13.68 30.93 -5.06
C ASP A 262 -12.37 31.20 -4.28
N ILE A 263 -11.60 32.19 -4.73
CA ILE A 263 -10.35 32.62 -4.11
C ILE A 263 -10.62 33.93 -3.37
N ALA A 264 -10.45 33.91 -2.05
CA ALA A 264 -10.55 35.09 -1.21
C ALA A 264 -9.32 36.02 -1.37
N GLU A 265 -9.50 37.30 -1.04
CA GLU A 265 -8.43 38.29 -1.05
C GLU A 265 -7.23 37.85 -0.19
N GLY A 266 -6.05 37.81 -0.81
CA GLY A 266 -4.80 37.41 -0.15
C GLY A 266 -4.68 35.91 0.17
N ALA A 267 -5.62 35.05 -0.27
CA ALA A 267 -5.55 33.61 -0.01
C ALA A 267 -4.42 32.92 -0.78
N LEU A 268 -4.14 33.38 -2.01
CA LEU A 268 -3.03 32.91 -2.84
C LEU A 268 -2.22 34.12 -3.35
N THR A 269 -0.92 34.11 -3.11
CA THR A 269 -0.04 35.26 -3.41
C THR A 269 0.02 35.60 -4.91
N GLU A 270 -0.09 34.59 -5.77
CA GLU A 270 0.13 34.72 -7.23
C GLU A 270 -1.17 34.76 -8.04
N ILE A 271 -2.33 34.56 -7.40
CA ILE A 271 -3.63 34.49 -8.08
C ILE A 271 -4.57 35.50 -7.42
N PRO A 272 -5.13 36.46 -8.18
CA PRO A 272 -6.09 37.42 -7.65
C PRO A 272 -7.31 36.76 -7.02
N ALA A 273 -7.97 37.48 -6.12
CA ALA A 273 -9.28 37.07 -5.64
C ALA A 273 -10.28 37.01 -6.80
N GLY A 274 -11.17 36.02 -6.77
CA GLY A 274 -12.15 35.83 -7.82
C GLY A 274 -12.65 34.40 -7.93
N LYS A 275 -13.50 34.18 -8.93
CA LYS A 275 -14.07 32.87 -9.23
C LYS A 275 -13.48 32.29 -10.50
N TYR A 276 -12.96 31.09 -10.40
CA TYR A 276 -12.23 30.42 -11.47
C TYR A 276 -12.81 29.04 -11.75
N LEU A 277 -12.73 28.62 -13.01
CA LEU A 277 -12.91 27.20 -13.36
C LEU A 277 -11.70 26.41 -12.83
N ALA A 278 -12.00 25.33 -12.12
CA ALA A 278 -10.98 24.45 -11.53
C ALA A 278 -11.22 23.00 -11.95
N LEU A 279 -10.12 22.24 -12.09
CA LEU A 279 -10.13 20.80 -12.28
C LEU A 279 -9.50 20.14 -11.06
N LEU A 280 -10.26 19.33 -10.34
CA LEU A 280 -9.77 18.55 -9.21
C LEU A 280 -9.67 17.08 -9.62
N SER A 281 -8.56 16.44 -9.25
CA SER A 281 -8.44 14.98 -9.36
C SER A 281 -7.97 14.34 -8.07
N HIS A 282 -8.51 13.16 -7.79
CA HIS A 282 -8.07 12.25 -6.74
C HIS A 282 -7.59 10.96 -7.38
N SER A 283 -6.29 10.68 -7.26
CA SER A 283 -5.68 9.46 -7.74
C SER A 283 -4.40 9.18 -6.96
N GLY A 284 -3.59 8.23 -7.42
CA GLY A 284 -2.38 7.82 -6.71
C GLY A 284 -1.42 7.08 -7.61
N SER A 285 -0.64 6.19 -7.00
CA SER A 285 0.43 5.47 -7.69
C SER A 285 -0.03 4.21 -8.43
N ARG A 286 -1.36 4.06 -8.57
CA ARG A 286 -2.02 3.04 -9.39
C ARG A 286 -1.58 1.63 -9.01
N GLY A 287 -1.60 0.71 -9.98
CA GLY A 287 -1.19 -0.67 -9.76
C GLY A 287 0.31 -0.81 -9.45
N PHE A 288 1.13 0.19 -9.74
CA PHE A 288 2.54 0.21 -9.39
C PHE A 288 2.72 0.29 -7.87
N GLY A 289 2.23 1.35 -7.22
CA GLY A 289 2.35 1.48 -5.77
C GLY A 289 1.59 0.40 -5.01
N GLY A 290 0.43 -0.04 -5.51
CA GLY A 290 -0.28 -1.20 -4.96
C GLY A 290 0.57 -2.49 -4.93
N SER A 291 1.36 -2.74 -5.99
CA SER A 291 2.28 -3.88 -6.03
C SER A 291 3.50 -3.70 -5.12
N VAL A 292 4.02 -2.47 -4.99
CA VAL A 292 5.10 -2.14 -4.03
C VAL A 292 4.62 -2.35 -2.59
N ALA A 293 3.47 -1.80 -2.22
CA ALA A 293 2.89 -1.91 -0.89
C ALA A 293 2.64 -3.37 -0.50
N ASP A 294 2.02 -4.18 -1.38
CA ASP A 294 1.77 -5.60 -1.10
C ASP A 294 3.08 -6.40 -0.90
N TYR A 295 4.09 -6.14 -1.73
CA TYR A 295 5.38 -6.83 -1.65
C TYR A 295 6.09 -6.56 -0.31
N TYR A 296 6.31 -5.29 0.01
CA TYR A 296 7.05 -4.90 1.21
C TYR A 296 6.27 -5.10 2.50
N SER A 297 4.93 -5.01 2.47
CA SER A 297 4.11 -5.38 3.63
C SER A 297 4.24 -6.86 3.99
N ARG A 298 4.32 -7.75 3.01
CA ARG A 298 4.55 -9.18 3.26
C ARG A 298 5.94 -9.46 3.83
N ILE A 299 6.96 -8.73 3.36
CA ILE A 299 8.30 -8.81 3.94
C ILE A 299 8.29 -8.34 5.39
N ALA A 300 7.68 -7.18 5.66
CA ALA A 300 7.57 -6.63 7.01
C ALA A 300 6.92 -7.63 7.98
N MET A 301 5.75 -8.18 7.63
CA MET A 301 5.05 -9.20 8.43
C MET A 301 5.82 -10.53 8.59
N THR A 302 6.78 -10.79 7.71
CA THR A 302 7.65 -11.97 7.80
C THR A 302 8.78 -11.75 8.80
N LYS A 303 9.41 -10.56 8.77
CA LYS A 303 10.58 -10.23 9.59
C LYS A 303 10.23 -9.71 10.99
N THR A 304 9.14 -8.97 11.09
CA THR A 304 8.67 -8.33 12.32
C THR A 304 7.42 -9.05 12.78
N LYS A 305 7.57 -9.90 13.81
CA LYS A 305 6.46 -10.68 14.37
C LYS A 305 5.80 -9.90 15.50
N LEU A 306 4.53 -9.60 15.29
CA LEU A 306 3.66 -8.92 16.22
C LEU A 306 2.46 -9.80 16.59
N PRO A 307 1.77 -9.51 17.70
CA PRO A 307 0.46 -10.09 18.01
C PRO A 307 -0.52 -9.94 16.84
N ALA A 308 -1.54 -10.80 16.79
CA ALA A 308 -2.45 -10.90 15.64
C ALA A 308 -3.15 -9.57 15.32
N GLU A 309 -3.55 -8.85 16.37
CA GLU A 309 -4.18 -7.53 16.33
C GLU A 309 -3.27 -6.44 15.74
N ALA A 310 -1.95 -6.59 15.84
CA ALA A 310 -0.96 -5.63 15.37
C ALA A 310 -0.19 -6.12 14.14
N LYS A 311 -0.55 -7.27 13.56
CA LYS A 311 0.21 -7.90 12.47
C LYS A 311 0.41 -6.96 11.27
N HIS A 312 -0.60 -6.18 10.91
CA HIS A 312 -0.53 -5.21 9.79
C HIS A 312 0.27 -3.94 10.12
N LEU A 313 0.80 -3.81 11.33
CA LEU A 313 1.68 -2.73 11.76
C LEU A 313 3.17 -3.15 11.79
N ALA A 314 3.48 -4.32 11.23
CA ALA A 314 4.86 -4.77 11.07
C ALA A 314 5.67 -3.76 10.22
N TRP A 315 6.86 -3.43 10.70
CA TRP A 315 7.74 -2.45 10.06
C TRP A 315 8.96 -3.09 9.40
N LEU A 316 9.60 -2.30 8.55
CA LEU A 316 10.94 -2.47 8.03
C LEU A 316 11.87 -1.46 8.70
N ASP A 317 13.13 -1.85 8.84
CA ASP A 317 14.20 -1.03 9.39
C ASP A 317 14.97 -0.42 8.22
N LEU A 318 15.02 0.91 8.15
CA LEU A 318 15.72 1.64 7.09
C LEU A 318 17.23 1.39 7.14
N ASP A 319 17.81 0.88 8.21
CA ASP A 319 19.23 0.52 8.23
C ASP A 319 19.51 -0.86 7.60
N LYS A 320 18.46 -1.52 7.06
CA LYS A 320 18.54 -2.82 6.37
C LYS A 320 18.10 -2.70 4.92
N ASP A 321 18.59 -3.64 4.09
CA ASP A 321 18.34 -3.68 2.65
C ASP A 321 16.86 -3.52 2.30
N GLU A 322 15.96 -4.32 2.88
CA GLU A 322 14.54 -4.25 2.50
C GLU A 322 13.85 -2.94 2.94
N GLY A 323 14.34 -2.30 4.01
CA GLY A 323 13.88 -0.98 4.40
C GLY A 323 14.33 0.10 3.42
N GLN A 324 15.60 0.08 3.02
CA GLN A 324 16.13 0.97 1.98
C GLN A 324 15.43 0.76 0.63
N GLU A 325 15.23 -0.50 0.23
CA GLU A 325 14.53 -0.81 -1.01
C GLU A 325 13.08 -0.30 -0.98
N TYR A 326 12.36 -0.49 0.14
CA TYR A 326 11.01 0.05 0.28
C TYR A 326 11.01 1.58 0.26
N TRP A 327 11.98 2.21 0.91
CA TRP A 327 12.13 3.68 0.91
C TRP A 327 12.29 4.23 -0.51
N ILE A 328 13.18 3.63 -1.31
CA ILE A 328 13.37 3.98 -2.72
C ILE A 328 12.07 3.77 -3.51
N ALA A 329 11.42 2.62 -3.33
CA ALA A 329 10.20 2.29 -4.06
C ALA A 329 9.01 3.17 -3.69
N MET A 330 8.87 3.53 -2.41
CA MET A 330 7.84 4.43 -1.90
C MET A 330 8.02 5.84 -2.45
N ASN A 331 9.25 6.37 -2.45
CA ASN A 331 9.53 7.70 -3.01
C ASN A 331 9.29 7.74 -4.52
N LEU A 332 9.72 6.70 -5.26
CA LEU A 332 9.42 6.59 -6.69
C LEU A 332 7.90 6.47 -6.95
N ALA A 333 7.14 5.80 -6.09
CA ALA A 333 5.68 5.79 -6.16
C ALA A 333 5.07 7.17 -5.88
N GLY A 334 5.70 7.97 -5.01
CA GLY A 334 5.40 9.39 -4.81
C GLY A 334 5.56 10.22 -6.08
N GLU A 335 6.74 10.15 -6.70
CA GLU A 335 7.04 10.83 -7.96
C GLU A 335 6.08 10.38 -9.08
N TYR A 336 5.81 9.07 -9.15
CA TYR A 336 4.86 8.52 -10.11
C TYR A 336 3.43 9.01 -9.89
N ALA A 337 2.95 9.12 -8.65
CA ALA A 337 1.63 9.67 -8.37
C ALA A 337 1.55 11.13 -8.86
N SER A 338 2.56 11.97 -8.60
CA SER A 338 2.61 13.35 -9.13
C SER A 338 2.55 13.37 -10.66
N ALA A 339 3.43 12.60 -11.32
CA ALA A 339 3.46 12.51 -12.78
C ALA A 339 2.13 12.00 -13.37
N ASN A 340 1.45 11.06 -12.68
CA ASN A 340 0.15 10.56 -13.09
C ASN A 340 -0.92 11.67 -13.09
N HIS A 341 -0.94 12.50 -12.04
CA HIS A 341 -1.84 13.66 -11.98
C HIS A 341 -1.51 14.70 -13.03
N HIS A 342 -0.22 15.05 -13.20
CA HIS A 342 0.22 15.98 -14.24
C HIS A 342 -0.20 15.49 -15.62
N GLU A 343 -0.06 14.20 -15.91
CA GLU A 343 -0.47 13.64 -17.20
C GLU A 343 -2.00 13.71 -17.42
N ILE A 344 -2.81 13.45 -16.38
CA ILE A 344 -4.28 13.63 -16.44
C ILE A 344 -4.62 15.09 -16.73
N HIS A 345 -4.03 16.02 -15.98
CA HIS A 345 -4.31 17.45 -16.10
C HIS A 345 -3.82 18.01 -17.43
N ASN A 346 -2.66 17.57 -17.93
CA ASN A 346 -2.10 17.98 -19.21
C ASN A 346 -2.97 17.51 -20.39
N LYS A 347 -3.55 16.31 -20.34
CA LYS A 347 -4.53 15.83 -21.34
C LYS A 347 -5.74 16.75 -21.41
N ILE A 348 -6.31 17.04 -20.23
CA ILE A 348 -7.51 17.86 -20.12
C ILE A 348 -7.23 19.32 -20.53
N ALA A 349 -6.13 19.91 -20.08
CA ALA A 349 -5.72 21.27 -20.47
C ALA A 349 -5.52 21.40 -21.99
N ARG A 350 -4.87 20.42 -22.62
CA ARG A 350 -4.71 20.39 -24.09
C ARG A 350 -6.04 20.26 -24.82
N ALA A 351 -6.95 19.41 -24.34
CA ALA A 351 -8.28 19.25 -24.92
C ALA A 351 -9.16 20.51 -24.73
N LEU A 352 -8.99 21.20 -23.61
CA LEU A 352 -9.63 22.50 -23.33
C LEU A 352 -9.04 23.63 -24.19
N GLY A 353 -7.76 23.52 -24.56
CA GLY A 353 -7.02 24.53 -25.31
C GLY A 353 -6.46 25.65 -24.42
N VAL A 354 -6.43 25.45 -23.11
CA VAL A 354 -6.02 26.44 -22.11
C VAL A 354 -5.10 25.77 -21.08
N ASN A 355 -3.95 26.37 -20.81
CA ASN A 355 -3.05 25.90 -19.76
C ASN A 355 -3.53 26.40 -18.39
N PRO A 356 -3.38 25.60 -17.32
CA PRO A 356 -3.66 26.09 -15.98
C PRO A 356 -2.69 27.20 -15.60
N ILE A 357 -3.19 28.21 -14.87
CA ILE A 357 -2.36 29.29 -14.29
C ILE A 357 -1.69 28.85 -12.98
N SER A 358 -2.23 27.81 -12.34
CA SER A 358 -1.63 27.21 -11.16
C SER A 358 -2.04 25.74 -11.02
N MET A 359 -1.19 24.96 -10.39
CA MET A 359 -1.44 23.57 -10.04
C MET A 359 -0.99 23.34 -8.60
N ILE A 360 -1.92 22.90 -7.76
CA ILE A 360 -1.71 22.64 -6.33
C ILE A 360 -1.90 21.15 -6.10
N GLU A 361 -0.96 20.50 -5.40
CA GLU A 361 -1.08 19.08 -5.06
C GLU A 361 -0.68 18.79 -3.62
N ASN A 362 -1.32 17.78 -3.02
CA ASN A 362 -0.95 17.24 -1.72
C ASN A 362 -1.25 15.74 -1.67
N HIS A 363 -0.28 14.96 -1.18
CA HIS A 363 -0.51 13.54 -0.89
C HIS A 363 -0.87 13.30 0.57
N HIS A 364 -1.76 12.33 0.79
CA HIS A 364 -2.30 12.01 2.12
C HIS A 364 -1.98 10.58 2.60
N ASN A 365 -1.23 9.82 1.80
CA ASN A 365 -0.78 8.45 2.08
C ASN A 365 0.74 8.35 1.89
N PHE A 366 1.52 8.67 2.90
CA PHE A 366 2.98 8.68 2.78
C PHE A 366 3.68 8.58 4.13
N ALA A 367 5.00 8.42 4.10
CA ALA A 367 5.85 8.52 5.28
C ALA A 367 6.99 9.51 5.04
N TRP A 368 7.27 10.35 6.04
CA TRP A 368 8.30 11.39 5.98
C TRP A 368 9.22 11.29 7.19
N LYS A 369 10.50 11.58 6.98
CA LYS A 369 11.40 11.90 8.09
C LYS A 369 11.09 13.32 8.55
N GLU A 370 10.69 13.48 9.80
CA GLU A 370 10.34 14.78 10.40
C GLU A 370 10.98 14.91 11.78
N GLN A 371 10.84 16.09 12.38
CA GLN A 371 11.23 16.35 13.77
C GLN A 371 10.01 16.77 14.58
N LEU A 372 9.88 16.22 15.78
CA LEU A 372 8.90 16.69 16.76
C LEU A 372 9.32 18.07 17.31
N ALA A 373 8.41 18.74 18.03
CA ALA A 373 8.65 20.06 18.60
C ALA A 373 9.84 20.12 19.57
N ASP A 374 10.22 18.98 20.16
CA ASP A 374 11.38 18.84 21.05
C ASP A 374 12.69 18.50 20.28
N GLY A 375 12.65 18.45 18.95
CA GLY A 375 13.78 18.11 18.08
C GLY A 375 13.99 16.62 17.85
N THR A 376 13.14 15.75 18.41
CA THR A 376 13.25 14.29 18.21
C THR A 376 13.00 13.93 16.75
N GLU A 377 13.97 13.29 16.10
CA GLU A 377 13.81 12.75 14.76
C GLU A 377 12.86 11.54 14.75
N VAL A 378 11.88 11.56 13.86
CA VAL A 378 10.83 10.54 13.75
C VAL A 378 10.53 10.19 12.30
N MET A 379 9.97 9.01 12.09
CA MET A 379 9.28 8.67 10.84
C MET A 379 7.78 8.87 11.03
N VAL A 380 7.21 9.86 10.35
CA VAL A 380 5.78 10.18 10.42
C VAL A 380 5.04 9.51 9.28
N HIS A 381 4.17 8.57 9.61
CA HIS A 381 3.27 7.91 8.68
C HIS A 381 1.93 8.64 8.71
N ARG A 382 1.43 9.02 7.53
CA ARG A 382 0.08 9.56 7.37
C ARG A 382 -0.69 8.71 6.39
N LYS A 383 -1.92 8.33 6.77
CA LYS A 383 -2.82 7.57 5.92
C LYS A 383 -4.19 8.21 5.92
N GLY A 384 -4.58 8.80 4.80
CA GLY A 384 -5.71 9.72 4.72
C GLY A 384 -5.52 10.94 5.61
N ALA A 385 -4.28 11.41 5.77
CA ALA A 385 -4.00 12.64 6.52
C ALA A 385 -2.94 13.48 5.79
N THR A 386 -3.20 14.77 5.67
CA THR A 386 -2.37 15.71 4.89
C THR A 386 -1.40 16.46 5.81
N PRO A 387 -0.14 16.70 5.38
CA PRO A 387 0.74 17.64 6.07
C PRO A 387 0.13 19.05 6.16
N ALA A 388 0.25 19.70 7.31
CA ALA A 388 -0.34 21.03 7.58
C ALA A 388 0.70 22.00 8.16
N GLY A 389 1.90 22.00 7.58
CA GLY A 389 2.95 22.95 7.95
C GLY A 389 2.59 24.39 7.54
N GLU A 390 3.22 25.38 8.18
CA GLU A 390 3.02 26.79 7.83
C GLU A 390 3.34 27.04 6.35
N GLY A 391 2.42 27.68 5.63
CA GLY A 391 2.54 27.96 4.20
C GLY A 391 2.34 26.75 3.27
N VAL A 392 2.08 25.56 3.79
CA VAL A 392 1.79 24.37 2.97
C VAL A 392 0.32 24.36 2.59
N LEU A 393 0.04 24.48 1.29
CA LEU A 393 -1.31 24.32 0.77
C LEU A 393 -1.76 22.86 0.86
N GLY A 394 -3.01 22.65 1.26
CA GLY A 394 -3.61 21.33 1.34
C GLY A 394 -5.02 21.34 0.76
N ILE A 395 -5.35 20.30 -0.01
CA ILE A 395 -6.69 20.07 -0.52
C ILE A 395 -7.34 18.99 0.33
N ILE A 396 -8.51 19.31 0.88
CA ILE A 396 -9.35 18.39 1.65
C ILE A 396 -10.56 18.04 0.76
N PRO A 397 -10.59 16.85 0.15
CA PRO A 397 -11.75 16.45 -0.66
C PRO A 397 -12.97 16.25 0.23
N GLY A 398 -14.14 16.64 -0.28
CA GLY A 398 -15.42 16.25 0.31
C GLY A 398 -15.83 14.84 -0.12
N SER A 399 -17.10 14.69 -0.48
CA SER A 399 -17.59 13.50 -1.19
C SER A 399 -17.61 13.74 -2.69
N MET A 400 -17.43 12.68 -3.49
CA MET A 400 -17.75 12.72 -4.93
C MET A 400 -19.19 13.21 -5.10
N SER A 401 -19.38 14.29 -5.85
CA SER A 401 -20.69 14.92 -6.12
C SER A 401 -21.29 14.51 -7.45
#